data_AF-A0A2H0B3E3-F1
#
_entry.id   AF-A0A2H0B3E3-F1
#
_cell.length_a   1.000
_cell.length_b   1.000
_cell.length_c   1.000
_cell.angle_alpha   90.00
_cell.angle_beta   90.00
_cell.angle_gamma   90.00
#
_symmetry.space_group_name_H-M   'P 1'
#
loop_
_entity.id
_entity.type
_entity.pdbx_description
1 polymer ?
#
loop_
_entity_poly.entity_id
_entity_poly.type
_entity_poly.pdbx_seq_one_letter_code
_entity_poly.pdbx_strand_id
1 'polypeptide(L)'
;MKKFKWLLPVLTLPALIYGYWRWVNLPVDPKNQTEQVFVVPQGQPTSIIAERLFREKLIKSALAFRVLAEQKGYSGKLQAGDFRLNRAMSLEVIADNLTHGSLDFWITFPEGLRAEEYAERLAGKSAINQDEFILAAKPYEGQLFPDTYLIPNTAAAEDVVTLLTKTFV
;
A
#
# COMPACT_ATOMS: atom_id res chain seq x y z
N MET A 1 -12.45 -46.23 30.97
CA MET A 1 -12.68 -44.76 30.89
C MET A 1 -11.44 -43.97 30.38
N LYS A 2 -10.62 -44.51 29.45
CA LYS A 2 -9.41 -43.81 28.95
C LYS A 2 -9.63 -42.99 27.66
N LYS A 3 -10.74 -43.24 26.94
CA LYS A 3 -11.05 -42.59 25.65
C LYS A 3 -11.47 -41.12 25.79
N PHE A 4 -11.94 -40.71 26.97
CA PHE A 4 -12.39 -39.34 27.25
C PHE A 4 -11.23 -38.33 27.36
N LYS A 5 -10.03 -38.79 27.75
CA LYS A 5 -8.84 -37.92 27.86
C LYS A 5 -8.31 -37.43 26.50
N TRP A 6 -8.64 -38.12 25.40
CA TRP A 6 -8.30 -37.71 24.03
C TRP A 6 -9.35 -36.76 23.42
N LEU A 7 -10.58 -36.69 23.96
CA LEU A 7 -11.61 -35.76 23.48
C LEU A 7 -11.37 -34.32 23.97
N LEU A 8 -10.76 -34.16 25.15
CA LEU A 8 -10.45 -32.85 25.72
C LEU A 8 -9.50 -32.01 24.83
N PRO A 9 -8.35 -32.51 24.35
CA PRO A 9 -7.47 -31.75 23.45
C PRO A 9 -8.09 -31.50 22.06
N VAL A 10 -9.00 -32.37 21.61
CA VAL A 10 -9.69 -32.25 20.31
C VAL A 10 -10.66 -31.06 20.28
N LEU A 11 -11.24 -30.68 21.42
CA LEU A 11 -12.12 -29.50 21.51
C LEU A 11 -11.34 -28.21 21.84
N THR A 12 -10.25 -28.31 22.62
CA THR A 12 -9.50 -27.13 23.06
C THR A 12 -8.64 -26.53 21.94
N LEU A 13 -8.03 -27.35 21.07
CA LEU A 13 -7.23 -26.87 19.94
C LEU A 13 -8.03 -25.99 18.97
N PRO A 14 -9.21 -26.42 18.47
CA PRO A 14 -10.07 -25.56 17.64
C PRO A 14 -10.51 -24.28 18.34
N ALA A 15 -10.82 -24.35 19.64
CA ALA A 15 -11.21 -23.17 20.42
C ALA A 15 -10.05 -22.16 20.54
N LEU A 16 -8.82 -22.62 20.74
CA LEU A 16 -7.63 -21.78 20.76
C LEU A 16 -7.33 -21.17 19.39
N ILE A 17 -7.45 -21.95 18.31
CA ILE A 17 -7.27 -21.45 16.94
C ILE A 17 -8.32 -20.38 16.63
N TYR A 18 -9.59 -20.64 16.96
CA TYR A 18 -10.67 -19.68 16.78
C TYR A 18 -10.46 -18.40 17.60
N GLY A 19 -10.03 -18.53 18.86
CA GLY A 19 -9.70 -17.41 19.73
C GLY A 19 -8.54 -16.57 19.19
N TYR A 20 -7.48 -17.24 18.72
CA TYR A 20 -6.35 -16.59 18.06
C TYR A 20 -6.79 -15.84 16.80
N TRP A 21 -7.58 -16.49 15.93
CA TRP A 21 -8.09 -15.89 14.70
C TRP A 21 -8.93 -14.64 14.98
N ARG A 22 -9.80 -14.70 16.00
CA ARG A 22 -10.59 -13.55 16.44
C ARG A 22 -9.70 -12.43 16.96
N TRP A 23 -8.64 -12.74 17.70
CA TRP A 23 -7.74 -11.73 18.26
C TRP A 23 -6.90 -11.02 17.19
N VAL A 24 -6.39 -11.76 16.19
CA VAL A 24 -5.60 -11.16 15.09
C VAL A 24 -6.44 -10.34 14.13
N ASN A 25 -7.74 -10.66 13.97
CA ASN A 25 -8.65 -9.87 13.15
C ASN A 25 -9.00 -8.51 13.78
N LEU A 26 -8.95 -8.39 15.11
CA LEU A 26 -9.22 -7.13 15.78
C LEU A 26 -8.13 -6.09 15.51
N PRO A 27 -8.48 -4.78 15.47
CA PRO A 27 -7.50 -3.70 15.30
C PRO A 27 -6.36 -3.75 16.31
N VAL A 28 -5.20 -3.23 15.90
CA VAL A 28 -4.02 -3.10 16.78
C VAL A 28 -4.30 -2.11 17.90
N ASP A 29 -4.86 -0.95 17.55
CA ASP A 29 -5.26 0.09 18.48
C ASP A 29 -6.56 0.77 18.00
N PRO A 30 -7.72 0.35 18.54
CA PRO A 30 -9.02 0.89 18.14
C PRO A 30 -9.20 2.40 18.36
N LYS A 31 -8.38 3.03 19.21
CA LYS A 31 -8.46 4.47 19.50
C LYS A 31 -7.60 5.31 18.56
N ASN A 32 -6.65 4.68 17.87
CA ASN A 32 -5.71 5.36 17.01
C ASN A 32 -6.20 5.36 15.55
N GLN A 33 -6.93 6.42 15.22
CA GLN A 33 -7.47 6.66 13.87
C GLN A 33 -6.53 7.51 13.00
N THR A 34 -5.30 7.79 13.47
CA THR A 34 -4.34 8.57 12.70
C THR A 34 -3.96 7.80 11.43
N GLU A 35 -4.27 8.39 10.27
CA GLU A 35 -3.89 7.83 8.99
C GLU A 35 -2.36 7.84 8.82
N GLN A 36 -1.82 6.72 8.35
CA GLN A 36 -0.46 6.60 7.86
C GLN A 36 -0.49 6.07 6.43
N VAL A 37 0.37 6.64 5.59
CA VAL A 37 0.52 6.23 4.20
C VAL A 37 1.40 4.98 4.15
N PHE A 38 0.86 3.89 3.63
CA PHE A 38 1.55 2.63 3.41
C PHE A 38 1.73 2.40 1.91
N VAL A 39 2.98 2.32 1.44
CA VAL A 39 3.28 2.17 0.01
C VAL A 39 3.59 0.71 -0.33
N VAL A 40 2.90 0.18 -1.35
CA VAL A 40 3.16 -1.14 -1.95
C VAL A 40 3.83 -0.96 -3.32
N PRO A 41 5.14 -1.24 -3.42
CA PRO A 41 5.84 -1.32 -4.70
C PRO A 41 5.25 -2.38 -5.64
N GLN A 42 5.36 -2.12 -6.94
CA GLN A 42 4.95 -3.07 -7.97
C GLN A 42 5.73 -4.39 -7.85
N GLY A 43 5.01 -5.51 -7.96
CA GLY A 43 5.60 -6.85 -7.91
C GLY A 43 6.07 -7.30 -6.52
N GLN A 44 5.80 -6.53 -5.46
CA GLN A 44 6.19 -6.92 -4.11
C GLN A 44 5.40 -8.17 -3.65
N PRO A 45 6.05 -9.23 -3.15
CA PRO A 45 5.36 -10.44 -2.70
C PRO A 45 4.44 -10.18 -1.49
N THR A 46 3.30 -10.87 -1.44
CA THR A 46 2.34 -10.80 -0.31
C THR A 46 2.99 -11.07 1.05
N SER A 47 4.01 -11.95 1.10
CA SER A 47 4.77 -12.21 2.32
C SER A 47 5.52 -10.98 2.81
N ILE A 48 6.18 -10.23 1.92
CA ILE A 48 6.92 -9.01 2.26
C ILE A 48 5.96 -7.89 2.65
N ILE A 49 4.81 -7.77 1.97
CA ILE A 49 3.74 -6.83 2.35
C ILE A 49 3.27 -7.11 3.78
N ALA A 50 2.97 -8.37 4.10
CA ALA A 50 2.53 -8.78 5.44
C ALA A 50 3.56 -8.44 6.53
N GLU A 51 4.84 -8.71 6.28
CA GLU A 51 5.92 -8.39 7.23
C GLU A 51 6.07 -6.89 7.46
N ARG A 52 5.91 -6.07 6.40
CA ARG A 52 5.95 -4.60 6.52
C ARG A 52 4.77 -4.07 7.31
N LEU A 53 3.55 -4.51 7.01
CA LEU A 53 2.34 -4.14 7.77
C LEU A 53 2.50 -4.47 9.26
N PHE A 54 3.10 -5.61 9.59
CA PHE A 54 3.36 -6.01 10.97
C PHE A 54 4.39 -5.10 11.64
N ARG A 55 5.52 -4.82 10.98
CA ARG A 55 6.56 -3.91 11.50
C ARG A 55 6.05 -2.48 11.74
N GLU A 56 5.18 -1.99 10.85
CA GLU A 56 4.56 -0.67 10.95
C GLU A 56 3.36 -0.63 11.92
N LYS A 57 3.10 -1.76 12.61
CA LYS A 57 2.03 -1.92 13.62
C LYS A 57 0.62 -1.66 13.06
N LEU A 58 0.40 -1.96 11.78
CA LEU A 58 -0.91 -1.94 11.14
C LEU A 58 -1.70 -3.21 11.40
N ILE A 59 -1.00 -4.34 11.54
CA ILE A 59 -1.59 -5.65 11.82
C ILE A 59 -0.90 -6.32 12.99
N LYS A 60 -1.56 -7.30 13.62
CA LYS A 60 -1.02 -8.06 14.76
C LYS A 60 -0.18 -9.27 14.36
N SER A 61 -0.32 -9.76 13.13
CA SER A 61 0.34 -10.98 12.67
C SER A 61 0.47 -11.01 11.16
N ALA A 62 1.71 -11.08 10.66
CA ALA A 62 1.99 -11.26 9.24
C ALA A 62 1.47 -12.61 8.71
N LEU A 63 1.55 -13.67 9.52
CA LEU A 63 1.04 -15.00 9.15
C LEU A 63 -0.48 -14.97 8.95
N ALA A 64 -1.22 -14.31 9.86
CA ALA A 64 -2.67 -14.20 9.77
C ALA A 64 -3.09 -13.45 8.49
N PHE A 65 -2.39 -12.36 8.14
CA PHE A 65 -2.62 -11.64 6.90
C PHE A 65 -2.44 -12.54 5.66
N ARG A 66 -1.36 -13.32 5.62
CA ARG A 66 -1.10 -14.23 4.51
C ARG A 66 -2.18 -15.29 4.36
N VAL A 67 -2.57 -15.92 5.46
CA VAL A 67 -3.64 -16.94 5.48
C VAL A 67 -4.97 -16.31 5.02
N LEU A 68 -5.29 -15.11 5.51
CA LEU A 68 -6.50 -14.40 5.11
C LEU A 68 -6.48 -14.07 3.61
N ALA A 69 -5.36 -13.53 3.10
CA ALA A 69 -5.21 -13.20 1.70
C ALA A 69 -5.34 -14.43 0.79
N GLU A 70 -4.84 -15.58 1.23
CA GLU A 70 -5.00 -16.84 0.50
C GLU A 70 -6.46 -17.33 0.54
N GLN A 71 -7.11 -17.34 1.71
CA GLN A 71 -8.51 -17.75 1.87
C GLN A 71 -9.48 -16.87 1.06
N LYS A 72 -9.24 -15.56 1.00
CA LYS A 72 -10.03 -14.60 0.22
C LYS A 72 -9.69 -14.60 -1.27
N GLY A 73 -8.66 -15.33 -1.69
CA GLY A 73 -8.17 -15.29 -3.07
C GLY A 73 -7.59 -13.93 -3.48
N TYR A 74 -7.06 -13.18 -2.51
CA TYR A 74 -6.36 -11.90 -2.70
C TYR A 74 -4.87 -12.10 -3.00
N SER A 75 -4.35 -13.32 -2.84
CA SER A 75 -2.99 -13.67 -3.27
C SER A 75 -2.81 -13.33 -4.75
N GLY A 76 -1.85 -12.45 -5.06
CA GLY A 76 -1.62 -11.91 -6.41
C GLY A 76 -2.61 -10.84 -6.91
N LYS A 77 -3.65 -10.50 -6.13
CA LYS A 77 -4.58 -9.39 -6.42
C LYS A 77 -4.31 -8.13 -5.58
N LEU A 78 -3.39 -8.20 -4.63
CA LEU A 78 -2.94 -7.01 -3.91
C LEU A 78 -2.32 -6.05 -4.93
N GLN A 79 -2.83 -4.82 -4.96
CA GLN A 79 -2.44 -3.82 -5.93
C GLN A 79 -1.22 -3.05 -5.42
N ALA A 80 -0.39 -2.61 -6.35
CA ALA A 80 0.62 -1.62 -6.08
C ALA A 80 -0.04 -0.24 -5.94
N GLY A 81 0.52 0.63 -5.10
CA GLY A 81 -0.05 1.94 -4.83
C GLY A 81 0.23 2.40 -3.41
N ASP A 82 -0.37 3.52 -3.04
CA ASP A 82 -0.38 4.05 -1.69
C ASP A 82 -1.72 3.74 -1.01
N PHE A 83 -1.66 3.48 0.30
CA PHE A 83 -2.83 3.12 1.07
C PHE A 83 -2.86 3.94 2.34
N ARG A 84 -3.97 4.66 2.54
CA ARG A 84 -4.24 5.36 3.80
C ARG A 84 -4.78 4.35 4.79
N LEU A 85 -3.91 3.86 5.66
CA LEU A 85 -4.24 2.86 6.67
C LEU A 85 -4.11 3.46 8.06
N ASN A 86 -4.83 2.94 9.04
CA ASN A 86 -4.65 3.32 10.44
C ASN A 86 -4.72 2.09 11.35
N ARG A 87 -4.31 2.25 12.61
CA ARG A 87 -4.22 1.14 13.57
C ARG A 87 -5.58 0.71 14.13
N ALA A 88 -6.62 1.50 13.89
CA ALA A 88 -8.00 1.19 14.23
C ALA A 88 -8.71 0.32 13.17
N MET A 89 -8.11 0.11 12.00
CA MET A 89 -8.62 -0.82 10.99
C MET A 89 -8.41 -2.29 11.41
N SER A 90 -9.37 -3.14 11.04
CA SER A 90 -9.26 -4.59 11.22
C SER A 90 -8.33 -5.21 10.16
N LEU A 91 -7.86 -6.43 10.42
CA LEU A 91 -7.05 -7.18 9.46
C LEU A 91 -7.74 -7.32 8.10
N GLU A 92 -9.05 -7.59 8.13
CA GLU A 92 -9.88 -7.77 6.93
C GLU A 92 -10.03 -6.46 6.15
N VAL A 93 -10.27 -5.34 6.84
CA VAL A 93 -10.37 -4.02 6.20
C VAL A 93 -9.03 -3.62 5.56
N ILE A 94 -7.91 -3.86 6.25
CA ILE A 94 -6.59 -3.59 5.67
C ILE A 94 -6.35 -4.46 4.44
N ALA A 95 -6.65 -5.76 4.50
CA ALA A 95 -6.48 -6.66 3.36
C ALA A 95 -7.35 -6.25 2.17
N ASP A 96 -8.59 -5.82 2.42
CA ASP A 96 -9.52 -5.37 1.38
C ASP A 96 -9.09 -4.05 0.74
N ASN A 97 -8.67 -3.08 1.55
CA ASN A 97 -8.10 -1.81 1.06
C ASN A 97 -6.93 -2.08 0.11
N LEU A 98 -6.06 -3.04 0.43
CA LEU A 98 -4.91 -3.42 -0.41
C LEU A 98 -5.28 -4.08 -1.73
N THR A 99 -6.55 -4.46 -1.96
CA THR A 99 -7.04 -4.94 -3.26
C THR A 99 -7.62 -3.84 -4.14
N HIS A 100 -7.94 -2.70 -3.55
CA HIS A 100 -8.46 -1.51 -4.21
C HIS A 100 -7.40 -0.40 -4.14
N GLY A 101 -6.22 -0.70 -4.70
CA GLY A 101 -5.16 0.29 -4.88
C GLY A 101 -5.70 1.53 -5.56
N SER A 102 -5.18 2.67 -5.14
CA SER A 102 -5.19 3.86 -5.98
C SER A 102 -4.57 3.45 -7.32
N LEU A 103 -5.11 3.93 -8.45
CA LEU A 103 -4.60 3.61 -9.80
C LEU A 103 -3.21 4.24 -10.06
N ASP A 104 -2.48 4.50 -9.00
CA ASP A 104 -1.20 5.17 -8.97
C ASP A 104 -0.18 4.37 -9.75
N PHE A 105 0.66 5.10 -10.47
CA PHE A 105 1.65 4.49 -11.32
C PHE A 105 3.04 4.93 -10.89
N TRP A 106 3.97 3.97 -10.93
CA TRP A 106 5.38 4.26 -10.78
C TRP A 106 5.93 4.83 -12.09
N ILE A 107 6.63 5.94 -11.99
CA ILE A 107 7.35 6.56 -13.09
C ILE A 107 8.74 6.97 -12.64
N THR A 108 9.73 6.63 -13.47
CA THR A 108 11.11 7.00 -13.23
C THR A 108 11.47 8.14 -14.17
N PHE A 109 12.01 9.21 -13.60
CA PHE A 109 12.57 10.34 -14.31
C PHE A 109 14.09 10.32 -14.18
N PRO A 110 14.81 9.90 -15.24
CA PRO A 110 16.26 10.04 -15.31
C PRO A 110 16.73 11.50 -15.17
N GLU A 111 17.99 11.65 -14.77
CA GLU A 111 18.69 12.93 -14.77
C GLU A 111 18.76 13.54 -16.18
N GLY A 112 18.80 14.88 -16.25
CA GLY A 112 19.05 15.63 -17.48
C GLY A 112 17.85 15.79 -18.42
N LEU A 113 16.66 15.35 -18.00
CA LEU A 113 15.43 15.55 -18.77
C LEU A 113 14.92 16.98 -18.67
N ARG A 114 14.41 17.50 -19.79
CA ARG A 114 13.68 18.78 -19.86
C ARG A 114 12.23 18.62 -19.43
N ALA A 115 11.55 19.71 -19.05
CA ALA A 115 10.13 19.68 -18.69
C ALA A 115 9.24 19.02 -19.78
N GLU A 116 9.55 19.21 -21.06
CA GLU A 116 8.82 18.55 -22.16
C GLU A 116 8.99 17.03 -22.14
N GLU A 117 10.17 16.53 -21.80
CA GLU A 117 10.47 15.10 -21.73
C GLU A 117 9.84 14.44 -20.48
N TYR A 118 9.69 15.20 -19.38
CA TYR A 118 8.86 14.79 -18.25
C TYR A 118 7.39 14.63 -18.68
N ALA A 119 6.85 15.61 -19.42
CA ALA A 119 5.47 15.59 -19.92
C ALA A 119 5.20 14.42 -20.87
N GLU A 120 6.14 14.12 -21.78
CA GLU A 120 6.07 12.96 -22.67
C GLU A 120 5.99 11.63 -21.90
N ARG A 121 6.82 11.48 -20.86
CA ARG A 121 6.79 10.28 -20.02
C ARG A 121 5.50 10.14 -19.22
N LEU A 122 4.92 11.25 -18.77
CA LEU A 122 3.64 11.28 -18.06
C LEU A 122 2.48 10.89 -18.97
N ALA A 123 2.43 11.39 -20.20
CA ALA A 123 1.33 11.11 -21.13
C ALA A 123 1.14 9.62 -21.48
N GLY A 124 2.21 8.82 -21.37
CA GLY A 124 2.12 7.37 -21.56
C GLY A 124 1.49 6.61 -20.38
N LYS A 125 1.29 7.26 -19.23
CA LYS A 125 0.89 6.61 -17.97
C LYS A 125 -0.22 7.31 -17.18
N SER A 126 -0.50 8.58 -17.44
CA SER A 126 -1.54 9.37 -16.77
C SER A 126 -2.46 10.08 -17.75
N ALA A 127 -3.59 10.56 -17.24
CA ALA A 127 -4.49 11.44 -17.96
C ALA A 127 -4.09 12.94 -17.86
N ILE A 128 -2.89 13.24 -17.36
CA ILE A 128 -2.42 14.62 -17.18
C ILE A 128 -2.21 15.27 -18.55
N ASN A 129 -2.73 16.48 -18.72
CA ASN A 129 -2.51 17.26 -19.93
C ASN A 129 -1.03 17.70 -20.00
N GLN A 130 -0.37 17.37 -21.12
CA GLN A 130 1.04 17.68 -21.34
C GLN A 130 1.31 19.18 -21.32
N ASP A 131 0.46 19.99 -21.98
CA ASP A 131 0.67 21.43 -22.10
C ASP A 131 0.52 22.12 -20.73
N GLU A 132 -0.45 21.66 -19.92
CA GLU A 132 -0.65 22.15 -18.55
C GLU A 132 0.56 21.79 -17.67
N PHE A 133 1.05 20.55 -17.76
CA PHE A 133 2.24 20.14 -17.03
C PHE A 133 3.48 20.94 -17.44
N ILE A 134 3.73 21.11 -18.73
CA ILE A 134 4.87 21.89 -19.22
C ILE A 134 4.78 23.32 -18.70
N LEU A 135 3.60 23.95 -18.77
CA LEU A 135 3.40 25.32 -18.31
C LEU A 135 3.66 25.46 -16.80
N ALA A 136 3.22 24.50 -16.00
CA ALA A 136 3.46 24.46 -14.56
C ALA A 136 4.92 24.13 -14.19
N ALA A 137 5.59 23.28 -14.96
CA ALA A 137 6.93 22.77 -14.69
C ALA A 137 8.04 23.71 -15.16
N LYS A 138 7.83 24.46 -16.24
CA LYS A 138 8.83 25.33 -16.87
C LYS A 138 9.49 26.37 -15.94
N PRO A 139 8.78 26.99 -14.97
CA PRO A 139 9.42 27.87 -13.97
C PRO A 139 10.43 27.15 -13.06
N TYR A 140 10.33 25.83 -12.95
CA TYR A 140 11.14 24.96 -12.10
C TYR A 140 12.13 24.10 -12.91
N GLU A 141 12.44 24.50 -14.15
CA GLU A 141 13.43 23.81 -14.98
C GLU A 141 14.77 23.70 -14.23
N GLY A 142 15.35 22.49 -14.21
CA GLY A 142 16.55 22.18 -13.43
C GLY A 142 16.31 22.02 -11.91
N GLN A 143 15.08 22.17 -11.43
CA GLN A 143 14.64 21.92 -10.05
C GLN A 143 13.57 20.80 -9.98
N LEU A 144 13.41 20.02 -11.04
CA LEU A 144 12.60 18.79 -11.05
C LEU A 144 13.51 17.62 -10.68
N PHE A 145 13.32 17.04 -9.48
CA PHE A 145 14.28 16.08 -8.96
C PHE A 145 14.14 14.73 -9.70
N PRO A 146 15.25 14.15 -10.17
CA PRO A 146 15.23 12.89 -10.88
C PRO A 146 15.19 11.71 -9.90
N ASP A 147 14.06 11.01 -9.85
CA ASP A 147 13.87 9.81 -9.04
C ASP A 147 12.72 8.95 -9.61
N THR A 148 12.40 7.86 -8.91
CA THR A 148 11.21 7.05 -9.14
C THR A 148 10.10 7.47 -8.19
N TYR A 149 9.06 8.07 -8.78
CA TYR A 149 7.91 8.59 -8.07
C TYR A 149 6.72 7.66 -8.23
N LEU A 150 5.91 7.57 -7.17
CA LEU A 150 4.55 7.07 -7.24
C LEU A 150 3.63 8.26 -7.44
N ILE A 151 2.95 8.31 -8.58
CA ILE A 151 2.06 9.42 -8.94
C ILE A 151 0.61 8.93 -8.96
N PRO A 152 -0.31 9.64 -8.29
CA PRO A 152 -1.72 9.33 -8.41
C PRO A 152 -2.26 9.50 -9.82
N ASN A 153 -3.06 8.55 -10.30
CA ASN A 153 -3.69 8.68 -11.63
C ASN A 153 -4.71 9.83 -11.68
N THR A 154 -5.14 10.33 -10.53
CA THR A 154 -5.99 11.52 -10.40
C THR A 154 -5.19 12.80 -10.14
N ALA A 155 -3.85 12.74 -10.10
CA ALA A 155 -3.03 13.91 -9.82
C ALA A 155 -3.19 14.96 -10.92
N ALA A 156 -3.26 16.23 -10.53
CA ALA A 156 -3.16 17.35 -11.45
C ALA A 156 -1.69 17.60 -11.84
N ALA A 157 -1.48 18.40 -12.89
CA ALA A 157 -0.14 18.82 -13.32
C ALA A 157 0.66 19.45 -12.17
N GLU A 158 0.02 20.34 -11.41
CA GLU A 158 0.63 21.09 -10.31
C GLU A 158 1.01 20.19 -9.14
N ASP A 159 0.23 19.14 -8.85
CA ASP A 159 0.53 18.18 -7.80
C ASP A 159 1.84 17.44 -8.11
N VAL A 160 2.03 17.06 -9.38
CA VAL A 160 3.26 16.38 -9.84
C VAL A 160 4.46 17.33 -9.78
N VAL A 161 4.32 18.58 -10.24
CA VAL A 161 5.42 19.57 -10.14
C VAL A 161 5.79 19.81 -8.68
N THR A 162 4.80 19.90 -7.79
CA THR A 162 5.04 20.05 -6.34
C THR A 162 5.78 18.84 -5.78
N LEU A 163 5.41 17.62 -6.19
CA LEU A 163 6.10 16.39 -5.79
C LEU A 163 7.57 16.38 -6.25
N LEU A 164 7.84 16.77 -7.50
CA LEU A 164 9.19 16.80 -8.08
C LEU A 164 10.10 17.85 -7.44
N THR A 165 9.55 18.99 -7.05
CA THR A 165 10.31 20.12 -6.48
C THR A 165 10.53 19.97 -4.97
N LYS A 166 9.59 19.35 -4.24
CA LYS A 166 9.70 19.14 -2.80
C LYS A 166 10.87 18.25 -2.40
N THR A 167 11.30 17.33 -3.27
CA THR A 167 12.42 16.42 -3.01
C THR A 167 13.79 17.12 -2.97
N PHE A 168 13.92 18.34 -3.50
CA PHE A 168 15.18 19.11 -3.46
C PHE A 168 15.47 19.80 -2.12
N VAL A 169 14.53 19.79 -1.18
CA VAL A 169 14.60 20.55 0.09
C VAL A 169 15.19 19.71 1.22
#